data_AF-A0A7V2LNV2-F1
#
_entry.id   AF-A0A7V2LNV2-F1
#
_cell.length_a   1.000
_cell.length_b   1.000
_cell.length_c   1.000
_cell.angle_alpha   90.00
_cell.angle_beta   90.00
_cell.angle_gamma   90.00
#
_symmetry.space_group_name_H-M   'P 1'
#
loop_
_entity.id
_entity.type
_entity.pdbx_description
1 polymer ?
#
loop_
_entity_poly.entity_id
_entity_poly.type
_entity_poly.pdbx_seq_one_letter_code
_entity_poly.pdbx_strand_id
1 'polypeptide(L)'
;SKRNYGHYFYNVNSTFYIWYDSWGQAKEGTRAHGDRVGWPDMPPEELPSMSKYFREHTRQQILDRLQNGAQKVMYGVLHSYGYFRYVVIYASFLAIAVIWQWRKAKRTFISNPLLYLFLPSYFSAYFILYFWYAPIAKGNRLILAQFLPLIFILTWRSTRLLREVRLKIGRSSIDAIVVFNIVVLALLLIDLPCLIARTGELYGGL
;
A
#
# COMPACT_ATOMS: atom_id res chain seq x y z
N SER A 1 -23.77 -10.09 -9.40
CA SER A 1 -22.77 -11.18 -9.40
C SER A 1 -23.39 -12.55 -9.64
N LYS A 2 -24.15 -13.13 -8.70
CA LYS A 2 -24.77 -14.47 -8.86
C LYS A 2 -25.59 -14.69 -10.14
N ARG A 3 -26.41 -13.71 -10.55
CA ARG A 3 -27.24 -13.79 -11.76
C ARG A 3 -26.44 -13.88 -13.07
N ASN A 4 -25.27 -13.23 -13.13
CA ASN A 4 -24.49 -13.09 -14.38
C ASN A 4 -23.27 -14.03 -14.40
N TYR A 5 -22.73 -14.39 -13.22
CA TYR A 5 -21.49 -15.15 -13.09
C TYR A 5 -21.62 -16.36 -12.17
N GLY A 6 -22.81 -16.67 -11.64
CA GLY A 6 -23.03 -17.82 -10.75
C GLY A 6 -22.49 -17.70 -9.32
N HIS A 7 -21.60 -16.74 -9.02
CA HIS A 7 -20.97 -16.60 -7.70
C HIS A 7 -21.33 -15.29 -6.99
N TYR A 8 -21.42 -15.32 -5.66
CA TYR A 8 -21.74 -14.14 -4.84
C TYR A 8 -20.60 -13.12 -4.79
N PHE A 9 -19.35 -13.59 -4.68
CA PHE A 9 -18.16 -12.75 -4.53
C PHE A 9 -17.25 -12.77 -5.77
N TYR A 10 -17.83 -12.92 -6.96
CA TYR A 10 -17.06 -12.92 -8.20
C TYR A 10 -16.33 -11.59 -8.40
N ASN A 11 -15.02 -11.68 -8.67
CA ASN A 11 -14.19 -10.58 -9.10
C ASN A 11 -13.18 -11.13 -10.11
N VAL A 12 -13.29 -10.69 -11.36
CA VAL A 12 -12.45 -11.14 -12.48
C VAL A 12 -10.94 -11.06 -12.18
N ASN A 13 -10.51 -10.07 -11.40
CA ASN A 13 -9.10 -9.90 -11.06
C ASN A 13 -8.60 -11.00 -10.13
N SER A 14 -9.36 -11.33 -9.07
CA SER A 14 -8.96 -12.37 -8.11
C SER A 14 -9.31 -13.78 -8.59
N THR A 15 -10.33 -13.92 -9.43
CA THR A 15 -10.74 -15.20 -9.99
C THR A 15 -9.80 -15.64 -11.12
N PHE A 16 -9.44 -14.73 -12.04
CA PHE A 16 -8.66 -15.07 -13.22
C PHE A 16 -7.35 -14.30 -13.33
N TYR A 17 -7.38 -12.96 -13.33
CA TYR A 17 -6.22 -12.19 -13.77
C TYR A 17 -4.98 -12.36 -12.92
N ILE A 18 -5.14 -12.47 -11.60
CA ILE A 18 -4.04 -12.66 -10.65
C ILE A 18 -3.19 -13.90 -10.93
N TRP A 19 -3.71 -14.85 -11.72
CA TRP A 19 -3.06 -16.11 -12.08
C TRP A 19 -2.45 -16.12 -13.49
N TYR A 20 -2.44 -15.00 -14.22
CA TYR A 20 -1.62 -14.86 -15.44
C TYR A 20 -0.24 -14.28 -15.13
N ASP A 21 0.75 -14.54 -15.98
CA ASP A 21 2.11 -13.97 -15.84
C ASP A 21 2.24 -12.55 -16.34
N SER A 22 1.31 -12.11 -17.18
CA SER A 22 1.31 -10.75 -17.70
C SER A 22 -0.08 -10.30 -18.10
N TRP A 23 -0.24 -8.98 -18.19
CA TRP A 23 -1.44 -8.39 -18.79
C TRP A 23 -1.65 -8.79 -20.26
N GLY A 24 -0.57 -9.09 -21.00
CA GLY A 24 -0.67 -9.59 -22.38
C GLY A 24 -1.44 -10.91 -22.43
N GLN A 25 -0.99 -11.89 -21.65
CA GLN A 25 -1.68 -13.18 -21.52
C GLN A 25 -3.12 -13.04 -21.01
N ALA A 26 -3.37 -12.15 -20.05
CA ALA A 26 -4.74 -11.92 -19.57
C ALA A 26 -5.66 -11.36 -20.68
N LYS A 27 -5.13 -10.52 -21.58
CA LYS A 27 -5.87 -10.00 -22.73
C LYS A 27 -6.19 -11.07 -23.76
N GLU A 28 -5.22 -11.96 -24.03
CA GLU A 28 -5.34 -13.03 -25.02
C GLU A 28 -6.11 -14.25 -24.48
N GLY A 29 -6.14 -14.44 -23.16
CA GLY A 29 -6.87 -15.51 -22.48
C GLY A 29 -8.31 -15.12 -22.16
N THR A 30 -8.69 -15.19 -20.88
CA THR A 30 -10.07 -14.96 -20.40
C THR A 30 -10.73 -13.71 -20.96
N ARG A 31 -9.98 -12.63 -21.19
CA ARG A 31 -10.54 -11.40 -21.77
C ARG A 31 -10.93 -11.52 -23.24
N ALA A 32 -10.17 -12.24 -24.06
CA ALA A 32 -10.54 -12.51 -25.45
C ALA A 32 -11.80 -13.40 -25.52
N HIS A 33 -12.05 -14.20 -24.48
CA HIS A 33 -13.16 -15.14 -24.38
C HIS A 33 -14.36 -14.57 -23.61
N GLY A 34 -14.49 -13.24 -23.50
CA GLY A 34 -15.74 -12.61 -23.06
C GLY A 34 -15.93 -12.42 -21.55
N ASP A 35 -14.87 -12.54 -20.73
CA ASP A 35 -14.94 -12.37 -19.27
C ASP A 35 -15.53 -11.03 -18.77
N ARG A 36 -15.61 -10.00 -19.64
CA ARG A 36 -16.18 -8.68 -19.33
C ARG A 36 -17.70 -8.63 -19.43
N VAL A 37 -18.30 -9.57 -20.14
CA VAL A 37 -19.75 -9.62 -20.39
C VAL A 37 -20.39 -10.74 -19.59
N GLY A 38 -19.70 -11.87 -19.45
CA GLY A 38 -20.16 -13.04 -18.72
C GLY A 38 -19.01 -13.91 -18.24
N TRP A 39 -19.28 -15.16 -17.90
CA TRP A 39 -18.21 -16.13 -17.66
C TRP A 39 -17.43 -16.37 -18.95
N PRO A 40 -16.09 -16.45 -18.92
CA PRO A 40 -15.31 -16.68 -20.13
C PRO A 40 -15.69 -18.00 -20.80
N ASP A 41 -15.85 -17.95 -22.13
CA ASP A 41 -16.13 -19.12 -22.97
C ASP A 41 -14.84 -19.88 -23.25
N MET A 42 -14.37 -20.61 -22.25
CA MET A 42 -13.15 -21.43 -22.30
C MET A 42 -13.39 -22.77 -21.57
N PRO A 43 -12.72 -23.84 -21.98
CA PRO A 43 -12.72 -25.10 -21.22
C PRO A 43 -12.30 -24.87 -19.76
N PRO A 44 -12.93 -25.54 -18.77
CA PRO A 44 -12.60 -25.36 -17.35
C PRO A 44 -11.12 -25.62 -17.02
N GLU A 45 -10.46 -26.51 -17.76
CA GLU A 45 -9.05 -26.86 -17.60
C GLU A 45 -8.12 -25.74 -18.10
N GLU A 46 -8.59 -24.94 -19.05
CA GLU A 46 -7.88 -23.79 -19.58
C GLU A 46 -8.00 -22.56 -18.68
N LEU A 47 -9.05 -22.51 -17.85
CA LEU A 47 -9.28 -21.38 -16.94
C LEU A 47 -8.12 -21.21 -15.95
N PRO A 48 -7.62 -19.97 -15.80
CA PRO A 48 -6.56 -19.67 -14.85
C PRO A 48 -7.09 -19.81 -13.42
N SER A 49 -6.34 -20.49 -12.57
CA SER A 49 -6.68 -20.72 -11.17
C SER A 49 -5.42 -20.89 -10.35
N MET A 50 -5.52 -20.73 -9.03
CA MET A 50 -4.42 -20.96 -8.10
C MET A 50 -3.79 -22.35 -8.28
N SER A 51 -4.62 -23.39 -8.33
CA SER A 51 -4.16 -24.78 -8.45
C SER A 51 -3.42 -25.02 -9.77
N LYS A 52 -3.98 -24.51 -10.88
CA LYS A 52 -3.34 -24.58 -12.19
C LYS A 52 -1.99 -23.87 -12.18
N TYR A 53 -1.95 -22.65 -11.65
CA TYR A 53 -0.73 -21.84 -11.59
C TYR A 53 0.40 -22.57 -10.86
N PHE A 54 0.13 -23.09 -9.66
CA PHE A 54 1.13 -23.81 -8.86
C PHE A 54 1.55 -25.17 -9.46
N ARG A 55 0.70 -25.79 -10.28
CA ARG A 55 1.04 -27.03 -11.00
C ARG A 55 1.95 -26.75 -12.19
N GLU A 56 1.73 -25.64 -12.89
CA GLU A 56 2.44 -25.30 -14.13
C GLU A 56 3.73 -24.50 -13.88
N HIS A 57 3.86 -23.86 -12.73
CA HIS A 57 5.02 -23.04 -12.38
C HIS A 57 5.92 -23.73 -11.36
N THR A 58 7.22 -23.68 -11.64
CA THR A 58 8.26 -24.07 -10.69
C THR A 58 8.32 -23.09 -9.52
N ARG A 59 8.87 -23.55 -8.38
CA ARG A 59 9.12 -22.70 -7.22
C ARG A 59 9.97 -21.48 -7.56
N GLN A 60 10.94 -21.62 -8.45
CA GLN A 60 11.79 -20.52 -8.87
C GLN A 60 10.99 -19.45 -9.61
N GLN A 61 10.14 -19.83 -10.58
CA GLN A 61 9.30 -18.88 -11.32
C GLN A 61 8.34 -18.11 -10.39
N ILE A 62 7.79 -18.77 -9.38
CA ILE A 62 6.93 -18.16 -8.36
C ILE A 62 7.70 -17.13 -7.53
N LEU A 63 8.92 -17.45 -7.12
CA LEU A 63 9.78 -16.52 -6.38
C LEU A 63 10.22 -15.34 -7.26
N ASP A 64 10.61 -15.62 -8.50
CA ASP A 64 10.99 -14.59 -9.48
C ASP A 64 9.83 -13.62 -9.72
N ARG A 65 8.59 -14.13 -9.83
CA ARG A 65 7.40 -13.28 -9.95
C ARG A 65 7.29 -12.34 -8.76
N LEU A 66 7.41 -12.86 -7.54
CA LEU A 66 7.29 -12.07 -6.32
C LEU A 66 8.41 -11.02 -6.22
N GLN A 67 9.65 -11.39 -6.51
CA GLN A 67 10.80 -10.51 -6.47
C GLN A 67 10.71 -9.40 -7.53
N ASN A 68 10.40 -9.75 -8.78
CA ASN A 68 10.21 -8.79 -9.85
C ASN A 68 9.04 -7.84 -9.56
N GLY A 69 7.96 -8.37 -8.97
CA GLY A 69 6.83 -7.58 -8.51
C GLY A 69 7.21 -6.61 -7.39
N ALA A 70 7.95 -7.08 -6.39
CA ALA A 70 8.48 -6.24 -5.31
C ALA A 70 9.34 -5.11 -5.84
N GLN A 71 10.29 -5.39 -6.75
CA GLN A 71 11.13 -4.38 -7.37
C GLN A 71 10.29 -3.32 -8.10
N LYS A 72 9.32 -3.73 -8.93
CA LYS A 72 8.46 -2.80 -9.68
C LYS A 72 7.60 -1.92 -8.76
N VAL A 73 6.98 -2.53 -7.74
CA VAL A 73 6.14 -1.81 -6.78
C VAL A 73 6.98 -0.84 -5.96
N MET A 74 8.12 -1.28 -5.42
CA MET A 74 9.01 -0.43 -4.62
C MET A 74 9.63 0.70 -5.46
N TYR A 75 9.97 0.44 -6.72
CA TYR A 75 10.39 1.51 -7.63
C TYR A 75 9.31 2.59 -7.76
N GLY A 76 8.04 2.20 -7.93
CA GLY A 76 6.90 3.10 -7.94
C GLY A 76 6.72 3.88 -6.63
N VAL A 77 6.84 3.20 -5.47
CA VAL A 77 6.82 3.85 -4.15
C VAL A 77 7.85 4.98 -4.05
N LEU A 78 9.08 4.71 -4.47
CA LEU A 78 10.20 5.62 -4.30
C LEU A 78 10.21 6.77 -5.30
N HIS A 79 9.74 6.56 -6.53
CA HIS A 79 9.92 7.52 -7.63
C HIS A 79 8.63 8.20 -8.11
N SER A 80 7.46 7.87 -7.56
CA SER A 80 6.19 8.44 -8.04
C SER A 80 5.86 9.82 -7.42
N TYR A 81 4.68 10.00 -6.84
CA TYR A 81 4.14 11.31 -6.41
C TYR A 81 4.74 11.87 -5.11
N GLY A 82 5.92 11.43 -4.69
CA GLY A 82 6.59 11.96 -3.48
C GLY A 82 5.95 11.55 -2.14
N TYR A 83 4.82 10.82 -2.13
CA TYR A 83 4.14 10.38 -0.91
C TYR A 83 5.03 9.59 0.05
N PHE A 84 6.06 8.90 -0.46
CA PHE A 84 7.04 8.19 0.37
C PHE A 84 7.77 9.13 1.34
N ARG A 85 8.06 10.37 0.94
CA ARG A 85 8.68 11.37 1.83
C ARG A 85 7.84 11.62 3.07
N TYR A 86 6.52 11.74 2.89
CA TYR A 86 5.59 11.92 3.99
C TYR A 86 5.53 10.68 4.88
N VAL A 87 5.55 9.47 4.32
CA VAL A 87 5.66 8.24 5.12
C VAL A 87 6.90 8.29 6.02
N VAL A 88 8.07 8.66 5.47
CA VAL A 88 9.32 8.79 6.23
C VAL A 88 9.19 9.84 7.33
N ILE A 89 8.70 11.04 7.02
CA ILE A 89 8.52 12.13 8.01
C ILE A 89 7.65 11.66 9.17
N TYR A 90 6.45 11.14 8.90
CA TYR A 90 5.52 10.70 9.93
C TYR A 90 6.07 9.50 10.73
N ALA A 91 6.79 8.58 10.08
CA ALA A 91 7.45 7.46 10.75
C ALA A 91 8.58 7.94 11.67
N SER A 92 9.41 8.89 11.23
CA SER A 92 10.47 9.50 12.05
C SER A 92 9.89 10.19 13.27
N PHE A 93 8.79 10.93 13.12
CA PHE A 93 8.11 11.56 14.25
C PHE A 93 7.57 10.53 15.24
N LEU A 94 6.95 9.46 14.76
CA LEU A 94 6.50 8.38 15.63
C LEU A 94 7.69 7.73 16.36
N ALA A 95 8.80 7.48 15.67
CA ALA A 95 10.00 6.90 16.27
C ALA A 95 10.54 7.79 17.39
N ILE A 96 10.66 9.10 17.17
CA ILE A 96 11.06 10.08 18.19
C ILE A 96 10.08 10.05 19.37
N ALA A 97 8.78 10.06 19.10
CA ALA A 97 7.75 10.01 20.14
C ALA A 97 7.82 8.71 20.97
N VAL A 98 8.09 7.58 20.32
CA VAL A 98 8.28 6.28 20.99
C VAL A 98 9.53 6.26 21.84
N ILE A 99 10.65 6.80 21.35
CA ILE A 99 11.90 6.89 22.12
C ILE A 99 11.68 7.77 23.36
N TRP A 100 11.06 8.94 23.19
CA TRP A 100 10.82 9.86 24.30
C TRP A 100 9.84 9.30 25.34
N GLN A 101 8.79 8.62 24.87
CA GLN A 101 7.73 8.06 25.71
C GLN A 101 7.82 6.53 25.82
N TRP A 102 9.03 5.97 25.87
CA TRP A 102 9.28 4.53 25.79
C TRP A 102 8.47 3.72 26.81
N ARG A 103 8.36 4.19 28.06
CA ARG A 103 7.59 3.51 29.10
C ARG A 103 6.10 3.42 28.75
N LYS A 104 5.51 4.51 28.25
CA LYS A 104 4.09 4.57 27.82
C LYS A 104 3.88 3.74 26.55
N ALA A 105 4.83 3.80 25.62
CA ALA A 105 4.83 3.00 24.40
C ALA A 105 4.87 1.49 24.71
N LYS A 106 5.83 1.05 25.54
CA LYS A 106 5.96 -0.35 25.98
C LYS A 106 4.72 -0.83 26.72
N ARG A 107 4.16 -0.03 27.64
CA ARG A 107 2.91 -0.38 28.34
C ARG A 107 1.77 -0.59 27.35
N THR A 108 1.59 0.33 26.39
CA THR A 108 0.52 0.19 25.40
C THR A 108 0.69 -1.05 24.52
N PHE A 109 1.94 -1.36 24.15
CA PHE A 109 2.28 -2.55 23.36
C PHE A 109 1.87 -3.83 24.08
N ILE A 110 2.25 -3.95 25.35
CA ILE A 110 1.92 -5.10 26.19
C ILE A 110 0.40 -5.20 26.42
N SER A 111 -0.30 -4.07 26.53
CA SER A 111 -1.76 -4.06 26.72
C SER A 111 -2.56 -4.41 25.45
N ASN A 112 -1.98 -4.33 24.26
CA ASN A 112 -2.70 -4.54 22.99
C ASN A 112 -1.90 -5.37 21.98
N PRO A 113 -1.39 -6.56 22.35
CA PRO A 113 -0.48 -7.33 21.51
C PRO A 113 -1.10 -7.69 20.15
N LEU A 114 -2.41 -7.98 20.13
CA LEU A 114 -3.14 -8.33 18.91
C LEU A 114 -3.17 -7.18 17.90
N LEU A 115 -3.31 -5.94 18.34
CA LEU A 115 -3.28 -4.78 17.44
C LEU A 115 -1.90 -4.65 16.79
N TYR A 116 -0.84 -4.81 17.57
CA TYR A 116 0.54 -4.70 17.10
C TYR A 116 0.99 -5.90 16.27
N LEU A 117 0.30 -7.04 16.35
CA LEU A 117 0.45 -8.16 15.43
C LEU A 117 -0.37 -7.94 14.15
N PHE A 118 -1.61 -7.46 14.30
CA PHE A 118 -2.54 -7.21 13.19
C PHE A 118 -1.97 -6.20 12.20
N LEU A 119 -1.47 -5.05 12.66
CA LEU A 119 -0.96 -4.00 11.79
C LEU A 119 0.15 -4.45 10.83
N PRO A 120 1.29 -5.01 11.30
CA PRO A 120 2.33 -5.48 10.40
C PRO A 120 1.84 -6.64 9.52
N SER A 121 0.99 -7.53 10.05
CA SER A 121 0.43 -8.63 9.27
C SER A 121 -0.46 -8.12 8.13
N TYR A 122 -1.31 -7.13 8.41
CA TYR A 122 -2.17 -6.45 7.45
C TYR A 122 -1.35 -5.84 6.31
N PHE A 123 -0.38 -4.97 6.64
CA PHE A 123 0.44 -4.33 5.60
C PHE A 123 1.28 -5.33 4.82
N SER A 124 1.87 -6.33 5.49
CA SER A 124 2.68 -7.37 4.84
C SER A 124 1.85 -8.21 3.87
N ALA A 125 0.64 -8.62 4.27
CA ALA A 125 -0.27 -9.36 3.40
C ALA A 125 -0.65 -8.55 2.15
N TYR A 126 -0.98 -7.26 2.32
CA TYR A 126 -1.28 -6.39 1.18
C TYR A 126 -0.07 -6.16 0.27
N PHE A 127 1.13 -5.97 0.83
CA PHE A 127 2.34 -5.85 0.01
C PHE A 127 2.63 -7.10 -0.79
N ILE A 128 2.53 -8.29 -0.17
CA ILE A 128 2.70 -9.57 -0.88
C ILE A 128 1.68 -9.69 -2.01
N LEU A 129 0.41 -9.36 -1.76
CA LEU A 129 -0.63 -9.35 -2.79
C LEU A 129 -0.31 -8.37 -3.93
N TYR A 130 0.21 -7.20 -3.62
CA TYR A 130 0.57 -6.20 -4.64
C TYR A 130 1.79 -6.60 -5.46
N PHE A 131 2.80 -7.20 -4.81
CA PHE A 131 3.97 -7.74 -5.50
C PHE A 131 3.54 -8.86 -6.44
N TRP A 132 2.68 -9.77 -5.96
CA TRP A 132 2.13 -10.84 -6.77
C TRP A 132 1.30 -10.34 -7.97
N TYR A 133 0.54 -9.26 -7.78
CA TYR A 133 -0.35 -8.69 -8.80
C TYR A 133 0.34 -7.71 -9.77
N ALA A 134 1.56 -7.28 -9.47
CA ALA A 134 2.31 -6.30 -10.24
C ALA A 134 2.46 -6.61 -11.75
N PRO A 135 2.61 -7.87 -12.20
CA PRO A 135 2.69 -8.19 -13.63
C PRO A 135 1.41 -7.89 -14.42
N ILE A 136 0.26 -7.86 -13.73
CA ILE A 136 -1.06 -7.57 -14.30
C ILE A 136 -1.32 -6.08 -14.31
N ALA A 137 -1.18 -5.44 -13.15
CA ALA A 137 -1.35 -4.01 -13.02
C ALA A 137 -0.32 -3.42 -12.05
N LYS A 138 0.58 -2.63 -12.62
CA LYS A 138 1.51 -1.77 -11.89
C LYS A 138 0.94 -0.36 -11.87
N GLY A 139 0.40 0.08 -10.75
CA GLY A 139 -0.16 1.41 -10.63
C GLY A 139 -0.15 1.89 -9.19
N ASN A 140 0.15 3.17 -9.02
CA ASN A 140 0.22 3.80 -7.70
C ASN A 140 -1.09 3.67 -6.91
N ARG A 141 -2.23 3.50 -7.59
CA ARG A 141 -3.54 3.29 -6.96
C ARG A 141 -3.54 2.18 -5.90
N LEU A 142 -2.80 1.09 -6.10
CA LEU A 142 -2.76 -0.03 -5.14
C LEU A 142 -2.00 0.37 -3.87
N ILE A 143 -0.86 1.05 -4.04
CA ILE A 143 -0.04 1.54 -2.93
C ILE A 143 -0.76 2.68 -2.19
N LEU A 144 -1.36 3.62 -2.93
CA LEU A 144 -2.07 4.77 -2.37
C LEU A 144 -3.29 4.35 -1.54
N ALA A 145 -3.91 3.20 -1.84
CA ALA A 145 -4.94 2.63 -0.98
C ALA A 145 -4.43 2.30 0.44
N GLN A 146 -3.15 1.99 0.58
CA GLN A 146 -2.51 1.72 1.89
C GLN A 146 -1.87 2.96 2.51
N PHE A 147 -1.65 4.02 1.72
CA PHE A 147 -1.05 5.26 2.19
C PHE A 147 -1.91 5.93 3.28
N LEU A 148 -3.21 6.12 3.02
CA LEU A 148 -4.09 6.79 3.99
C LEU A 148 -4.22 6.02 5.32
N PRO A 149 -4.48 4.69 5.34
CA PRO A 149 -4.43 3.90 6.57
C PRO A 149 -3.10 4.04 7.32
N LEU A 150 -1.97 4.01 6.61
CA LEU A 150 -0.66 4.14 7.21
C LEU A 150 -0.45 5.51 7.86
N ILE A 151 -0.71 6.59 7.13
CA ILE A 151 -0.60 7.95 7.67
C ILE A 151 -1.54 8.16 8.85
N PHE A 152 -2.77 7.62 8.78
CA PHE A 152 -3.71 7.67 9.90
C PHE A 152 -3.13 7.01 11.15
N ILE A 153 -2.60 5.78 11.03
CA ILE A 153 -2.02 5.06 12.16
C ILE A 153 -0.80 5.81 12.73
N LEU A 154 0.10 6.28 11.87
CA LEU A 154 1.29 7.03 12.28
C LEU A 154 0.88 8.30 13.04
N THR A 155 -0.06 9.08 12.50
CA THR A 155 -0.54 10.32 13.10
C THR A 155 -1.28 10.07 14.41
N TRP A 156 -2.22 9.13 14.41
CA TRP A 156 -3.01 8.77 15.58
C TRP A 156 -2.12 8.29 16.73
N ARG A 157 -1.09 7.49 16.42
CA ARG A 157 -0.17 7.01 17.44
C ARG A 157 0.75 8.12 17.96
N SER A 158 1.31 8.92 17.07
CA SER A 158 2.17 10.06 17.43
C SER A 158 1.42 11.06 18.33
N THR A 159 0.19 11.42 17.97
CA THR A 159 -0.65 12.33 18.77
C THR A 159 -0.94 11.77 20.15
N ARG A 160 -1.28 10.48 20.29
CA ARG A 160 -1.49 9.87 21.62
C ARG A 160 -0.25 9.84 22.51
N LEU A 161 0.94 9.68 21.93
CA LEU A 161 2.19 9.70 22.68
C LEU A 161 2.61 11.12 23.07
N LEU A 162 2.45 12.08 22.16
CA LEU A 162 2.89 13.46 22.34
C LEU A 162 1.87 14.37 23.03
N ARG A 163 0.62 13.92 23.27
CA ARG A 163 -0.46 14.74 23.86
C ARG A 163 -0.10 15.40 25.20
N GLU A 164 0.72 14.73 26.00
CA GLU A 164 1.13 15.21 27.33
C GLU A 164 2.54 15.82 27.32
N VAL A 165 3.19 15.87 26.15
CA VAL A 165 4.54 16.40 26.01
C VAL A 165 4.47 17.89 25.72
N ARG A 166 5.01 18.68 26.66
CA ARG A 166 5.20 20.11 26.49
C ARG A 166 6.68 20.43 26.31
N LEU A 167 6.97 21.16 25.25
CA LEU A 167 8.30 21.68 24.95
C LEU A 167 8.42 23.07 25.56
N LYS A 168 9.48 23.31 26.33
CA LYS A 168 9.81 24.65 26.81
C LYS A 168 10.62 25.36 25.74
N ILE A 169 10.07 26.45 25.20
CA ILE A 169 10.74 27.32 24.23
C ILE A 169 10.82 28.70 24.88
N GLY A 170 11.99 29.05 25.42
CA GLY A 170 12.18 30.26 26.21
C GLY A 170 11.30 30.27 27.46
N ARG A 171 10.48 31.31 27.61
CA ARG A 171 9.53 31.46 28.73
C ARG A 171 8.18 30.78 28.50
N SER A 172 7.92 30.29 27.29
CA SER A 172 6.63 29.69 26.92
C SER A 172 6.72 28.17 26.85
N SER A 173 5.61 27.49 27.17
CA SER A 173 5.47 26.05 26.94
C SER A 173 4.53 25.81 25.77
N ILE A 174 4.98 25.06 24.77
CA ILE A 174 4.20 24.73 23.57
C ILE A 174 4.00 23.22 23.54
N ASP A 175 2.80 22.78 23.20
CA ASP A 175 2.49 21.35 23.06
C ASP A 175 3.27 20.76 21.87
N ALA A 176 3.90 19.60 22.06
CA ALA A 176 4.72 18.96 21.02
C ALA A 176 3.94 18.64 19.74
N ILE A 177 2.62 18.41 19.85
CA ILE A 177 1.73 18.21 18.69
C ILE A 177 1.64 19.46 17.83
N VAL A 178 1.62 20.66 18.44
CA VAL A 178 1.56 21.92 17.70
C VAL A 178 2.84 22.11 16.89
N VAL A 179 4.00 21.86 17.51
CA VAL A 179 5.30 21.91 16.82
C VAL A 179 5.34 20.91 15.66
N PHE A 180 4.87 19.68 15.88
CA PHE A 180 4.76 18.67 14.84
C PHE A 180 3.89 19.14 13.66
N ASN A 181 2.69 19.67 13.94
CA ASN A 181 1.79 20.17 12.90
C ASN A 181 2.40 21.34 12.12
N ILE A 182 3.11 22.26 12.79
CA ILE A 182 3.80 23.38 12.15
C ILE A 182 4.90 22.87 11.21
N VAL A 183 5.70 21.89 11.64
CA VAL A 183 6.77 21.31 10.80
C VAL A 183 6.17 20.63 9.57
N VAL A 184 5.13 19.82 9.75
CA VAL A 184 4.44 19.15 8.63
C VAL A 184 3.84 20.19 7.67
N LEU A 185 3.20 21.24 8.19
CA LEU A 185 2.63 22.31 7.38
C LEU A 185 3.71 23.05 6.58
N ALA A 186 4.83 23.40 7.21
CA ALA A 186 5.95 24.05 6.55
C ALA A 186 6.51 23.18 5.42
N LEU A 187 6.68 21.87 5.66
CA LEU A 187 7.13 20.93 4.64
C LEU A 187 6.14 20.81 3.47
N LEU A 188 4.83 20.75 3.77
CA LEU A 188 3.78 20.73 2.74
C LEU A 188 3.81 22.01 1.89
N LEU A 189 3.94 23.18 2.50
CA LEU A 189 3.99 24.45 1.78
C LEU A 189 5.20 24.54 0.85
N ILE A 190 6.35 23.99 1.27
CA ILE A 190 7.58 23.95 0.45
C ILE A 190 7.44 22.94 -0.70
N ASP A 191 6.81 21.79 -0.45
CA ASP A 191 6.72 20.70 -1.44
C ASP A 191 5.55 20.88 -2.41
N LEU A 192 4.54 21.70 -2.07
CA LEU A 192 3.35 21.93 -2.88
C LEU A 192 3.66 22.44 -4.31
N PRO A 193 4.54 23.44 -4.52
CA PRO A 193 4.90 23.87 -5.87
C PRO A 193 5.59 22.76 -6.68
N CYS A 194 6.46 21.99 -6.04
CA CYS A 194 7.16 20.85 -6.66
C CYS A 194 6.20 19.73 -7.06
N LEU A 195 5.21 19.46 -6.21
CA LEU A 195 4.14 18.49 -6.47
C LEU A 195 3.27 18.92 -7.65
N ILE A 196 2.89 20.20 -7.71
CA ILE A 196 2.10 20.77 -8.81
C ILE A 196 2.89 20.68 -10.14
N ALA A 197 4.17 21.05 -10.15
CA ALA A 197 5.02 20.93 -11.32
C ALA A 197 5.14 19.47 -11.81
N ARG A 198 5.44 18.54 -10.90
CA ARG A 198 5.59 17.11 -11.22
C ARG A 198 4.29 16.46 -11.70
N THR A 199 3.15 16.84 -11.14
CA THR A 199 1.84 16.36 -11.64
C THR A 199 1.51 16.97 -13.00
N GLY A 200 1.89 18.23 -13.23
CA GLY A 200 1.84 18.87 -14.55
C GLY A 200 2.63 18.11 -15.61
N GLU A 201 3.88 17.72 -15.34
CA GLU A 201 4.70 16.92 -16.25
C GLU A 201 4.08 15.53 -16.53
N LEU A 202 3.64 14.84 -15.47
CA LEU A 202 3.11 13.47 -15.57
C LEU A 202 1.78 13.37 -16.35
N TYR A 203 0.92 14.39 -16.30
CA TYR A 203 -0.39 14.39 -16.96
C TYR A 203 -0.48 15.33 -18.16
N GLY A 204 0.35 16.37 -18.21
CA GLY A 204 0.36 17.40 -19.24
C GLY A 204 1.41 17.19 -20.34
N GLY A 205 2.42 16.32 -20.12
CA GLY A 205 3.40 15.95 -21.16
C GLY A 205 4.30 17.10 -21.63
N LEU A 206 4.58 18.07 -20.75
CA LEU A 206 5.60 19.11 -20.96
C LEU A 206 6.99 18.62 -20.57
#